data_AF-A0A438I2M4-F1
#
_entry.id   AF-A0A438I2M4-F1
#
_cell.length_a   1.000
_cell.length_b   1.000
_cell.length_c   1.000
_cell.angle_alpha   90.00
_cell.angle_beta   90.00
_cell.angle_gamma   90.00
#
_symmetry.space_group_name_H-M   'P 1'
#
loop_
_entity.id
_entity.type
_entity.pdbx_description
1 polymer ?
#
loop_
_entity_poly.entity_id
_entity_poly.type
_entity_poly.pdbx_seq_one_letter_code
_entity_poly.pdbx_strand_id
1 'polypeptide(L)' 'MDKEDLELKEELAQFTPLALACLDGFIEIAQCMIHKNPRLVCIVNEDGNLPVLLAAMRGKRI' A
#
# COMPACT_ATOMS: atom_id res chain seq x y z
N MET A 1 -14.39 -10.42 4.30
CA MET A 1 -13.29 -9.45 4.43
C MET A 1 -13.87 -8.15 3.99
N ASP A 2 -14.16 -7.31 4.98
CA ASP A 2 -14.77 -6.02 4.77
C ASP A 2 -13.71 -5.05 4.25
N LYS A 3 -14.14 -3.97 3.59
CA LYS A 3 -13.21 -3.02 2.95
C LYS A 3 -12.31 -2.31 3.97
N GLU A 4 -12.78 -2.23 5.21
CA GLU A 4 -12.09 -1.67 6.37
C GLU A 4 -10.91 -2.56 6.82
N ASP A 5 -10.99 -3.87 6.62
CA ASP A 5 -9.87 -4.80 6.95
C ASP A 5 -8.62 -4.49 6.12
N LEU A 6 -8.79 -3.93 4.92
CA LEU A 6 -7.68 -3.54 4.05
C LEU A 6 -7.00 -2.23 4.50
N GLU A 7 -7.66 -1.45 5.36
CA GLU A 7 -7.11 -0.20 5.91
C GLU A 7 -6.22 -0.46 7.14
N LEU A 8 -6.23 -1.68 7.67
CA LEU A 8 -5.37 -2.09 8.78
C LEU A 8 -3.90 -1.89 8.40
N LYS A 9 -3.15 -1.43 9.38
CA LYS A 9 -1.73 -1.14 9.26
C LYS A 9 -0.95 -2.15 10.08
N GLU A 10 0.18 -2.60 9.53
CA GLU A 10 1.12 -3.38 10.31
C GLU A 10 1.81 -2.52 11.37
N GLU A 11 2.35 -3.13 12.42
CA GLU A 11 2.79 -2.41 13.62
C GLU A 11 4.12 -1.66 13.49
N LEU A 12 5.04 -2.08 12.64
CA LEU A 12 6.43 -1.60 12.61
C LEU A 12 6.60 -0.26 11.88
N ALA A 13 5.95 -0.08 10.74
CA ALA A 13 6.06 1.09 9.87
C ALA A 13 4.69 1.61 9.42
N GLN A 14 3.61 1.07 10.00
CA GLN A 14 2.23 1.46 9.70
C GLN A 14 1.85 1.28 8.22
N PHE A 15 2.43 0.29 7.55
CA PHE A 15 2.07 -0.02 6.17
C PHE A 15 0.72 -0.72 6.06
N THR A 16 -0.09 -0.24 5.11
CA THR A 16 -1.28 -0.98 4.67
C THR A 16 -0.87 -2.17 3.79
N PRO A 17 -1.73 -3.19 3.62
CA PRO A 17 -1.53 -4.26 2.64
C PRO A 17 -1.22 -3.74 1.24
N LEU A 18 -1.84 -2.62 0.84
CA LEU A 18 -1.56 -1.97 -0.43
C LEU A 18 -0.13 -1.38 -0.46
N ALA A 19 0.30 -0.70 0.61
CA ALA A 19 1.66 -0.16 0.71
C ALA A 19 2.72 -1.25 0.58
N LEU A 20 2.50 -2.41 1.22
CA LEU A 20 3.38 -3.58 1.09
C LEU A 20 3.39 -4.14 -0.35
N ALA A 21 2.21 -4.31 -0.96
CA ALA A 21 2.12 -4.78 -2.35
C ALA A 21 2.82 -3.81 -3.33
N CYS A 22 2.68 -2.50 -3.12
CA CYS A 22 3.37 -1.46 -3.89
C CYS A 22 4.88 -1.51 -3.68
N LEU A 23 5.33 -1.65 -2.43
CA LEU A 23 6.75 -1.75 -2.10
C LEU A 23 7.37 -3.01 -2.73
N ASP A 24 6.68 -4.15 -2.70
CA ASP A 24 7.21 -5.40 -3.24
C ASP A 24 7.05 -5.57 -4.75
N GLY A 25 6.22 -4.73 -5.39
CA GLY A 25 5.96 -4.79 -6.83
C GLY A 25 4.87 -5.79 -7.23
N PHE A 26 3.99 -6.17 -6.30
CA PHE A 26 2.85 -7.05 -6.56
C PHE A 26 1.69 -6.30 -7.22
N ILE A 27 1.85 -5.99 -8.51
CA ILE A 27 0.90 -5.16 -9.28
C ILE A 27 -0.52 -5.73 -9.29
N GLU A 28 -0.69 -7.03 -9.54
CA GLU A 28 -2.00 -7.67 -9.63
C GLU A 28 -2.76 -7.65 -8.29
N ILE A 29 -2.02 -7.85 -7.19
CA ILE A 29 -2.56 -7.79 -5.83
C ILE A 29 -2.96 -6.34 -5.50
N ALA A 30 -2.09 -5.37 -5.82
CA ALA A 30 -2.38 -3.95 -5.61
C ALA A 30 -3.64 -3.50 -6.39
N GLN A 31 -3.79 -3.93 -7.64
CA GLN A 31 -4.97 -3.65 -8.45
C GLN A 31 -6.23 -4.26 -7.85
N CYS A 32 -6.18 -5.52 -7.39
CA CYS A 32 -7.30 -6.17 -6.70
C CYS A 32 -7.72 -5.40 -5.43
N MET A 33 -6.75 -4.94 -4.64
CA MET A 33 -7.02 -4.18 -3.41
C MET A 33 -7.66 -2.82 -3.70
N ILE A 34 -7.15 -2.09 -4.70
CA ILE A 34 -7.70 -0.79 -5.11
C ILE A 34 -9.14 -0.94 -5.63
N HIS A 35 -9.42 -2.01 -6.38
CA HIS A 35 -10.79 -2.30 -6.85
C HIS A 35 -11.77 -2.53 -5.69
N LYS A 36 -11.30 -3.17 -4.60
CA LYS A 36 -12.11 -3.40 -3.40
C LYS A 36 -12.27 -2.15 -2.54
N ASN A 37 -11.21 -1.37 -2.37
CA ASN A 37 -11.23 -0.12 -1.61
C ASN A 37 -10.32 0.93 -2.26
N PRO A 38 -10.89 1.85 -3.07
CA PRO A 38 -10.10 2.90 -3.72
C PRO A 38 -9.45 3.88 -2.75
N ARG A 39 -9.92 3.97 -1.49
CA ARG A 39 -9.36 4.91 -0.49
C ARG A 39 -7.98 4.50 0.00
N LEU A 40 -7.60 3.23 -0.16
CA LEU A 40 -6.30 2.71 0.25
C LEU A 40 -5.12 3.50 -0.33
N VAL A 41 -5.29 4.06 -1.53
CA VAL A 41 -4.24 4.85 -2.19
C VAL A 41 -3.91 6.15 -1.45
N CYS A 42 -4.80 6.61 -0.57
CA CYS A 42 -4.65 7.85 0.20
C CYS A 42 -4.16 7.60 1.63
N ILE A 43 -4.03 6.35 2.07
CA ILE A 43 -3.62 6.02 3.43
C ILE A 43 -2.09 6.04 3.50
N VAL A 44 -1.56 6.98 4.27
CA VAL A 44 -0.12 7.14 4.47
C VAL A 44 0.40 6.23 5.58
N ASN A 45 1.66 5.82 5.47
CA ASN A 45 2.38 5.11 6.52
C ASN A 45 2.81 6.07 7.67
N GLU A 46 3.61 5.59 8.63
CA GLU A 46 4.11 6.41 9.75
C GLU A 46 4.97 7.59 9.28
N ASP A 47 5.76 7.40 8.21
CA ASP A 47 6.59 8.46 7.62
C ASP A 47 5.79 9.47 6.78
N GLY A 48 4.46 9.32 6.69
CA GLY A 48 3.62 10.15 5.82
C GLY A 48 3.72 9.80 4.33
N ASN A 49 4.31 8.66 3.97
CA ASN A 49 4.46 8.21 2.59
C ASN A 49 3.19 7.52 2.07
N LEU A 50 2.79 7.91 0.86
CA LEU A 50 1.72 7.23 0.12
C LEU A 50 2.21 5.90 -0.48
N PRO A 51 1.33 4.91 -0.68
CA PRO A 51 1.68 3.62 -1.30
C PRO A 51 2.40 3.78 -2.66
N VAL A 52 1.98 4.75 -3.47
CA VAL A 52 2.60 5.04 -4.77
C VAL A 52 4.04 5.56 -4.65
N LEU A 53 4.35 6.29 -3.57
CA LEU A 53 5.70 6.78 -3.32
C LEU A 53 6.63 5.61 -2.98
N LEU A 54 6.15 4.63 -2.22
CA LEU A 54 6.89 3.41 -1.88
C LEU A 54 7.21 2.57 -3.14
N ALA A 55 6.24 2.42 -4.06
CA ALA A 55 6.48 1.78 -5.35
C ALA A 55 7.58 2.50 -6.16
N ALA A 56 7.54 3.84 -6.18
CA ALA A 56 8.55 4.65 -6.88
C ALA A 56 9.93 4.56 -6.22
N MET A 57 10.01 4.41 -4.90
CA MET A 57 11.28 4.23 -4.18
C MET A 57 11.97 2.93 -4.55
N ARG A 58 11.23 1.83 -4.69
CA ARG A 58 11.78 0.53 -5.11
C ARG A 58 12.20 0.52 -6.59
N GLY A 59 11.45 1.18 -7.46
CA GLY A 59 11.78 1.30 -8.89
C GLY A 59 13.07 2.06 -9.19
N LYS A 60 13.64 2.77 -8.18
CA LYS A 60 14.92 3.49 -8.30
C LYS A 60 16.15 2.69 -7.82
N ARG A 61 16.03 1.40 -7.49
CA ARG A 61 17.21 0.51 -7.38
C ARG A 61 17.70 0.14 -8.79
N ILE A 62 18.42 1.06 -9.40
CA ILE A 62 19.29 0.85 -10.58
C ILE A 62 20.74 0.98 -10.14
#